data_AF-A0A1X7T7M6-F1
#
_entry.id   AF-A0A1X7T7M6-F1
#
_cell.length_a   1.000
_cell.length_b   1.000
_cell.length_c   1.000
_cell.angle_alpha   90.00
_cell.angle_beta   90.00
_cell.angle_gamma   90.00
#
_symmetry.space_group_name_H-M   'P 1'
#
loop_
_entity.id
_entity.type
_entity.pdbx_description
1 polymer ?
#
loop_
_entity_poly.entity_id
_entity_poly.type
_entity_poly.pdbx_seq_one_letter_code
_entity_poly.pdbx_strand_id
1 'polypeptide(L)'
;MVADADCSFYDCLHTKFRCDGKGYALRRGKPDCQKYISESSCFTTAGQTWLTNVRRCLMQSIINSPLYNDESATCDQLATFAIASRPKCYTDNGFCTNIFLSPQCQNLNCIRNRIYPGKKSWSKQSIDQIIKTTESCPSQISTFLTDAPQQCNLGSPDSALPAAIHNQL
;
A
#
# COMPACT_ATOMS: atom_id res chain seq x y z
N MET A 1 -17.29 6.00 14.25
CA MET A 1 -16.34 4.85 14.26
C MET A 1 -16.30 4.29 12.84
N VAL A 2 -15.12 4.10 12.24
CA VAL A 2 -14.97 3.37 10.96
C VAL A 2 -15.05 1.89 11.30
N ALA A 3 -16.26 1.36 11.45
CA ALA A 3 -16.47 0.03 12.01
C ALA A 3 -15.83 -1.08 11.15
N ASP A 4 -15.80 -0.93 9.81
CA ASP A 4 -15.45 -2.06 8.93
C ASP A 4 -14.34 -1.83 7.90
N ALA A 5 -13.64 -0.69 7.93
CA ALA A 5 -12.70 -0.32 6.86
C ALA A 5 -13.31 -0.51 5.45
N ASP A 6 -14.60 -0.17 5.33
CA ASP A 6 -15.41 -0.30 4.15
C ASP A 6 -15.02 0.76 3.11
N CYS A 7 -14.97 0.37 1.83
CA CYS A 7 -14.52 1.25 0.76
C CYS A 7 -15.48 2.40 0.43
N SER A 8 -16.73 2.36 0.91
CA SER A 8 -17.69 3.47 0.89
C SER A 8 -17.20 4.71 1.66
N PHE A 9 -16.22 4.55 2.55
CA PHE A 9 -15.49 5.66 3.17
C PHE A 9 -14.97 6.67 2.14
N TYR A 10 -14.51 6.19 0.99
CA TYR A 10 -13.98 7.07 -0.06
C TYR A 10 -15.07 7.83 -0.82
N ASP A 11 -16.31 7.32 -0.88
CA ASP A 11 -17.44 8.10 -1.39
C ASP A 11 -17.75 9.26 -0.42
N CYS A 12 -17.73 8.99 0.89
CA CYS A 12 -17.88 10.01 1.92
C CYS A 12 -16.78 11.08 1.83
N LEU A 13 -15.51 10.69 1.67
CA LEU A 13 -14.43 11.65 1.47
C LEU A 13 -14.62 12.52 0.23
N HIS A 14 -15.04 11.93 -0.89
CA HIS A 14 -15.31 12.67 -2.12
C HIS A 14 -16.38 13.75 -1.89
N THR A 15 -17.50 13.40 -1.26
CA THR A 15 -18.57 14.36 -0.93
C THR A 15 -18.10 15.42 0.06
N LYS A 16 -17.38 15.02 1.11
CA LYS A 16 -16.93 15.93 2.18
C LYS A 16 -15.97 17.01 1.66
N PHE A 17 -14.96 16.61 0.88
CA PHE A 17 -13.98 17.54 0.33
C PHE A 17 -14.43 18.19 -0.99
N ARG A 18 -15.61 17.81 -1.51
CA ARG A 18 -16.18 18.32 -2.77
C ARG A 18 -15.22 18.22 -3.95
N CYS A 19 -14.42 17.14 -3.97
CA CYS A 19 -13.49 16.90 -5.06
C CYS A 19 -14.23 16.49 -6.33
N ASP A 20 -13.60 16.66 -7.49
CA ASP A 20 -14.14 16.11 -8.72
C ASP A 20 -13.98 14.57 -8.76
N GLY A 21 -14.56 13.93 -9.78
CA GLY A 21 -14.44 12.48 -9.99
C GLY A 21 -13.02 12.00 -10.29
N LYS A 22 -12.07 12.91 -10.54
CA LYS A 22 -10.65 12.61 -10.78
C LYS A 22 -9.82 12.75 -9.50
N GLY A 23 -10.41 13.22 -8.41
CA GLY A 23 -9.80 13.36 -7.10
C GLY A 23 -9.37 12.02 -6.50
N TYR A 24 -8.48 12.09 -5.50
CA TYR A 24 -7.84 10.91 -4.89
C TYR A 24 -8.85 9.83 -4.45
N ALA A 25 -9.93 10.24 -3.80
CA ALA A 25 -10.86 9.31 -3.17
C ALA A 25 -11.48 8.32 -4.19
N LEU A 26 -11.98 8.83 -5.31
CA LEU A 26 -12.60 7.98 -6.33
C LEU A 26 -11.60 7.42 -7.35
N ARG A 27 -10.55 8.16 -7.68
CA ARG A 27 -9.56 7.72 -8.68
C ARG A 27 -8.61 6.64 -8.16
N ARG A 28 -8.28 6.66 -6.86
CA ARG A 28 -7.26 5.77 -6.28
C ARG A 28 -7.67 5.13 -4.97
N GLY A 29 -8.21 5.90 -4.02
CA GLY A 29 -8.57 5.40 -2.69
C GLY A 29 -9.56 4.23 -2.73
N LYS A 30 -10.73 4.44 -3.34
CA LYS A 30 -11.77 3.43 -3.48
C LYS A 30 -11.32 2.22 -4.30
N PRO A 31 -10.74 2.38 -5.51
CA PRO A 31 -10.24 1.24 -6.28
C PRO A 31 -9.20 0.41 -5.54
N ASP A 32 -8.19 1.04 -4.91
CA ASP A 32 -7.15 0.32 -4.16
C ASP A 32 -7.77 -0.45 -2.99
N CYS A 33 -8.70 0.16 -2.25
CA CYS A 33 -9.42 -0.49 -1.15
C CYS A 33 -10.21 -1.71 -1.61
N GLN A 34 -10.98 -1.59 -2.69
CA GLN A 34 -11.78 -2.69 -3.23
C GLN A 34 -10.88 -3.82 -3.70
N LYS A 35 -9.73 -3.47 -4.28
CA LYS A 35 -8.73 -4.45 -4.75
C LYS A 35 -8.08 -5.23 -3.61
N TYR A 36 -7.81 -4.57 -2.48
CA TYR A 36 -7.37 -5.27 -1.26
C TYR A 36 -8.41 -6.29 -0.74
N ILE A 37 -9.70 -6.04 -0.93
CA ILE A 37 -10.76 -6.99 -0.57
C ILE A 37 -10.81 -8.14 -1.58
N SER A 38 -10.93 -7.81 -2.88
CA SER A 38 -11.17 -8.82 -3.93
C SER A 38 -10.00 -9.78 -4.10
N GLU A 39 -8.77 -9.32 -3.90
CA GLU A 39 -7.55 -10.13 -4.09
C GLU A 39 -7.03 -10.75 -2.79
N SER A 40 -7.77 -10.60 -1.68
CA SER A 40 -7.33 -11.05 -0.35
C SER A 40 -6.97 -12.54 -0.32
N SER A 41 -7.70 -13.37 -1.07
CA SER A 41 -7.48 -14.82 -1.16
C SER A 41 -6.12 -15.22 -1.75
N CYS A 42 -5.44 -14.34 -2.48
CA CYS A 42 -4.08 -14.59 -2.94
C CYS A 42 -3.08 -14.64 -1.76
N PHE A 43 -3.36 -13.88 -0.71
CA PHE A 43 -2.45 -13.68 0.42
C PHE A 43 -2.55 -14.82 1.44
N THR A 44 -1.46 -15.03 2.18
CA THR A 44 -1.49 -15.86 3.41
C THR A 44 -2.43 -15.25 4.44
N THR A 45 -2.85 -16.02 5.46
CA THR A 45 -3.70 -15.52 6.55
C THR A 45 -3.13 -14.26 7.23
N ALA A 46 -1.80 -14.20 7.42
CA ALA A 46 -1.12 -13.03 7.94
C ALA A 46 -1.21 -11.83 6.97
N GLY A 47 -1.09 -12.07 5.67
CA GLY A 47 -1.27 -11.05 4.63
C GLY A 47 -2.70 -10.53 4.53
N GLN A 48 -3.70 -11.39 4.67
CA GLN A 48 -5.12 -11.00 4.71
C GLN A 48 -5.42 -10.09 5.91
N THR A 49 -4.86 -10.43 7.07
CA THR A 49 -4.92 -9.61 8.29
C THR A 49 -4.25 -8.25 8.05
N TRP A 50 -3.06 -8.24 7.43
CA TRP A 50 -2.36 -7.02 7.05
C TRP A 50 -3.21 -6.12 6.14
N LEU A 51 -3.83 -6.67 5.09
CA LEU A 51 -4.71 -5.91 4.18
C LEU A 51 -5.87 -5.23 4.91
N THR A 52 -6.49 -5.93 5.85
CA THR A 52 -7.59 -5.38 6.65
C THR A 52 -7.12 -4.27 7.58
N ASN A 53 -6.01 -4.48 8.27
CA ASN A 53 -5.47 -3.49 9.21
C ASN A 53 -4.93 -2.25 8.50
N VAL A 54 -4.27 -2.41 7.36
CA VAL A 54 -3.79 -1.29 6.54
C VAL A 54 -4.94 -0.45 6.01
N ARG A 55 -6.01 -1.05 5.47
CA ARG A 55 -7.20 -0.30 5.05
C ARG A 55 -7.74 0.55 6.19
N ARG A 56 -7.92 -0.05 7.37
CA ARG A 56 -8.39 0.66 8.57
C ARG A 56 -7.46 1.81 8.93
N CYS A 57 -6.15 1.57 8.98
CA CYS A 57 -5.15 2.59 9.30
C CYS A 57 -5.18 3.77 8.31
N LEU A 58 -5.26 3.51 7.01
CA LEU A 58 -5.29 4.56 5.98
C LEU A 58 -6.54 5.43 6.08
N MET A 59 -7.68 4.85 6.42
CA MET A 59 -8.91 5.62 6.61
C MET A 59 -8.86 6.44 7.91
N GLN A 60 -8.37 5.83 8.99
CA GLN A 60 -8.21 6.50 10.29
C GLN A 60 -7.16 7.61 10.26
N SER A 61 -6.06 7.44 9.51
CA SER A 61 -5.02 8.47 9.40
C SER A 61 -5.58 9.75 8.79
N ILE A 62 -6.48 9.63 7.80
CA ILE A 62 -7.18 10.78 7.21
C ILE A 62 -8.12 11.41 8.23
N ILE A 63 -9.00 10.64 8.88
CA ILE A 63 -9.96 11.16 9.86
C ILE A 63 -9.28 11.88 11.02
N ASN A 64 -8.18 11.32 11.52
CA ASN A 64 -7.45 11.86 12.66
C ASN A 64 -6.49 12.98 12.27
N SER A 65 -6.38 13.33 10.98
CA SER A 65 -5.55 14.42 10.52
C SER A 65 -6.24 15.77 10.74
N PRO A 66 -5.47 16.85 10.97
CA PRO A 66 -6.02 18.21 11.01
C PRO A 66 -6.78 18.58 9.72
N LEU A 67 -6.35 18.02 8.58
CA LEU A 67 -6.95 18.23 7.27
C LEU A 67 -8.43 17.78 7.21
N TYR A 68 -8.85 16.80 8.01
CA TYR A 68 -10.23 16.30 7.94
C TYR A 68 -11.26 17.36 8.35
N ASN A 69 -10.95 18.24 9.29
CA ASN A 69 -11.88 19.27 9.77
C ASN A 69 -11.56 20.67 9.23
N ASP A 70 -10.54 20.79 8.38
CA ASP A 70 -10.17 22.05 7.74
C ASP A 70 -11.07 22.29 6.51
N GLU A 71 -11.94 23.29 6.59
CA GLU A 71 -12.85 23.68 5.50
C GLU A 71 -12.10 24.29 4.29
N SER A 72 -10.86 24.73 4.48
CA SER A 72 -10.00 25.27 3.42
C SER A 72 -9.14 24.21 2.73
N ALA A 73 -9.14 22.97 3.23
CA ALA A 73 -8.33 21.89 2.68
C ALA A 73 -8.72 21.54 1.24
N THR A 74 -7.72 21.49 0.37
CA THR A 74 -7.90 21.17 -1.04
C THR A 74 -7.82 19.68 -1.32
N CYS A 75 -8.35 19.27 -2.47
CA CYS A 75 -8.26 17.90 -2.96
C CYS A 75 -6.82 17.42 -3.16
N ASP A 76 -5.91 18.31 -3.52
CA ASP A 76 -4.49 17.99 -3.68
C ASP A 76 -3.79 17.81 -2.33
N GLN A 77 -4.16 18.60 -1.32
CA GLN A 77 -3.69 18.39 0.05
C GLN A 77 -4.19 17.05 0.60
N LEU A 78 -5.46 16.69 0.38
CA LEU A 78 -6.00 15.38 0.72
C LEU A 78 -5.22 14.25 0.03
N ALA A 79 -5.00 14.37 -1.28
CA ALA A 79 -4.26 13.38 -2.05
C ALA A 79 -2.83 13.20 -1.50
N THR A 80 -2.13 14.31 -1.28
CA THR A 80 -0.76 14.35 -0.76
C THR A 80 -0.69 13.69 0.60
N PHE A 81 -1.57 14.06 1.53
CA PHE A 81 -1.62 13.48 2.86
C PHE A 81 -1.90 11.97 2.82
N ALA A 82 -2.94 11.56 2.08
CA ALA A 82 -3.34 10.16 2.00
C ALA A 82 -2.23 9.27 1.42
N ILE A 83 -1.51 9.76 0.41
CA ILE A 83 -0.33 9.13 -0.17
C ILE A 83 0.81 9.07 0.87
N ALA A 84 1.11 10.17 1.55
CA ALA A 84 2.19 10.24 2.55
C ALA A 84 1.96 9.34 3.77
N SER A 85 0.70 9.03 4.11
CA SER A 85 0.36 8.16 5.25
C SER A 85 0.66 6.67 5.02
N ARG A 86 0.83 6.24 3.76
CA ARG A 86 0.96 4.82 3.38
C ARG A 86 2.14 4.10 4.04
N PRO A 87 3.39 4.62 3.98
CA PRO A 87 4.53 3.91 4.55
C PRO A 87 4.34 3.58 6.02
N LYS A 88 3.91 4.56 6.84
CA LYS A 88 3.63 4.35 8.27
C LYS A 88 2.54 3.30 8.49
N CYS A 89 1.42 3.39 7.79
CA CYS A 89 0.35 2.40 7.93
C CYS A 89 0.80 0.99 7.51
N TYR A 90 1.63 0.88 6.48
CA TYR A 90 2.16 -0.42 6.05
C TYR A 90 3.09 -1.02 7.12
N THR A 91 4.07 -0.24 7.60
CA THR A 91 5.06 -0.70 8.59
C THR A 91 4.43 -1.04 9.93
N ASP A 92 3.58 -0.15 10.46
CA ASP A 92 2.94 -0.32 11.77
C ASP A 92 2.02 -1.55 11.83
N ASN A 93 1.55 -2.02 10.67
CA ASN A 93 0.67 -3.19 10.57
C ASN A 93 1.39 -4.47 10.12
N GLY A 94 2.73 -4.46 10.11
CA GLY A 94 3.54 -5.66 9.88
C GLY A 94 3.93 -5.90 8.42
N PHE A 95 4.11 -4.85 7.62
CA PHE A 95 4.63 -5.01 6.26
C PHE A 95 5.98 -5.76 6.25
N CYS A 96 6.90 -5.37 7.13
CA CYS A 96 8.24 -5.96 7.17
C CYS A 96 8.24 -7.47 7.46
N THR A 97 7.28 -7.96 8.23
CA THR A 97 7.22 -9.37 8.64
C THR A 97 6.20 -10.17 7.82
N ASN A 98 4.96 -9.68 7.75
CA ASN A 98 3.85 -10.43 7.16
C ASN A 98 3.82 -10.33 5.64
N ILE A 99 4.35 -9.26 5.06
CA ILE A 99 4.36 -9.06 3.60
C ILE A 99 5.74 -9.39 3.05
N PHE A 100 6.73 -8.62 3.49
CA PHE A 100 8.08 -8.67 2.94
C PHE A 100 8.75 -10.02 3.18
N LEU A 101 8.67 -10.55 4.41
CA LEU A 101 9.24 -11.87 4.78
C LEU A 101 8.21 -13.01 4.69
N SER A 102 7.17 -12.86 3.88
CA SER A 102 6.18 -13.91 3.70
C SER A 102 6.81 -15.20 3.14
N PRO A 103 6.35 -16.41 3.56
CA PRO A 103 6.85 -17.67 3.04
C PRO A 103 6.78 -17.73 1.52
N GLN A 104 7.87 -18.16 0.87
CA GLN A 104 8.01 -18.23 -0.60
C GLN A 104 7.65 -16.91 -1.31
N CYS A 105 7.69 -15.79 -0.58
CA CYS A 105 7.39 -14.46 -1.07
C CYS A 105 5.96 -14.32 -1.62
N GLN A 106 5.04 -15.17 -1.16
CA GLN A 106 3.66 -15.24 -1.65
C GLN A 106 2.98 -13.87 -1.59
N ASN A 107 3.08 -13.16 -0.46
CA ASN A 107 2.37 -11.89 -0.29
C ASN A 107 2.96 -10.78 -1.16
N LEU A 108 4.30 -10.75 -1.35
CA LEU A 108 4.94 -9.84 -2.31
C LEU A 108 4.50 -10.14 -3.74
N ASN A 109 4.44 -11.42 -4.12
CA ASN A 109 3.95 -11.85 -5.42
C ASN A 109 2.48 -11.45 -5.64
N CYS A 110 1.63 -11.54 -4.61
CA CYS A 110 0.24 -11.07 -4.68
C CYS A 110 0.14 -9.55 -4.83
N ILE A 111 0.93 -8.76 -4.09
CA ILE A 111 0.97 -7.31 -4.29
C ILE A 111 1.36 -6.96 -5.73
N ARG A 112 2.41 -7.60 -6.26
CA ARG A 112 2.88 -7.35 -7.62
C ARG A 112 1.87 -7.79 -8.68
N ASN A 113 1.37 -9.03 -8.59
CA ASN A 113 0.61 -9.65 -9.68
C ASN A 113 -0.89 -9.33 -9.60
N ARG A 114 -1.41 -9.11 -8.40
CA ARG A 114 -2.85 -8.93 -8.18
C ARG A 114 -3.20 -7.48 -7.88
N ILE A 115 -2.51 -6.83 -6.94
CA ILE A 115 -2.82 -5.44 -6.56
C ILE A 115 -2.34 -4.44 -7.63
N TYR A 116 -1.07 -4.54 -8.04
CA TYR A 116 -0.43 -3.61 -8.99
C TYR A 116 0.03 -4.30 -10.27
N PRO A 117 -0.86 -4.96 -11.03
CA PRO A 117 -0.47 -5.69 -12.24
C PRO A 117 0.07 -4.74 -13.31
N GLY A 118 1.18 -5.14 -13.94
CA GLY A 118 1.73 -4.49 -15.13
C GLY A 118 2.60 -3.24 -14.87
N LYS A 119 3.47 -2.92 -15.84
CA LYS A 119 4.50 -1.86 -15.75
C LYS A 119 3.93 -0.46 -15.47
N LYS A 120 2.69 -0.18 -15.90
CA LYS A 120 2.01 1.12 -15.69
C LYS A 120 1.55 1.34 -14.24
N SER A 121 1.46 0.28 -13.42
CA SER A 121 1.09 0.38 -12.00
C SER A 121 2.25 0.88 -11.12
N TRP A 122 3.47 0.85 -11.66
CA TRP A 122 4.72 1.27 -11.01
C TRP A 122 5.09 2.70 -11.38
N SER A 123 4.21 3.64 -11.05
CA SER A 123 4.56 5.06 -11.09
C SER A 123 5.77 5.34 -10.18
N LYS A 124 6.56 6.39 -10.48
CA LYS A 124 7.64 6.85 -9.60
C LYS A 124 7.18 6.98 -8.14
N GLN A 125 6.01 7.57 -7.93
CA GLN A 125 5.42 7.71 -6.59
C GLN A 125 5.13 6.36 -5.90
N SER A 126 4.67 5.35 -6.65
CA SER A 126 4.43 4.01 -6.09
C SER A 126 5.75 3.34 -5.69
N ILE A 127 6.81 3.53 -6.48
CA ILE A 127 8.16 3.02 -6.22
C ILE A 127 8.75 3.72 -4.99
N ASP A 128 8.72 5.05 -4.95
CA ASP A 128 9.22 5.85 -3.82
C ASP A 128 8.54 5.47 -2.50
N GLN A 129 7.23 5.19 -2.53
CA GLN A 129 6.50 4.70 -1.35
C GLN A 129 6.99 3.36 -0.87
N ILE A 130 7.28 2.44 -1.79
CA ILE A 130 7.78 1.12 -1.45
C ILE A 130 9.18 1.23 -0.86
N ILE A 131 10.07 2.00 -1.49
CA ILE A 131 11.41 2.27 -0.98
C ILE A 131 11.33 2.81 0.45
N LYS A 132 10.56 3.88 0.67
CA LYS A 132 10.38 4.47 2.00
C LYS A 132 9.79 3.52 3.03
N THR A 133 8.87 2.64 2.61
CA THR A 133 8.29 1.60 3.47
C THR A 133 9.36 0.57 3.85
N THR A 134 10.17 0.15 2.89
CA THR A 134 11.24 -0.85 3.10
C THR A 134 12.40 -0.28 3.91
N GLU A 135 12.82 0.96 3.72
CA GLU A 135 13.86 1.62 4.53
C GLU A 135 13.55 1.59 6.04
N SER A 136 12.27 1.51 6.39
CA SER A 136 11.81 1.45 7.78
C SER A 136 11.85 0.03 8.39
N CYS A 137 12.19 -1.00 7.62
CA CYS A 137 12.29 -2.37 8.10
C CYS A 137 13.71 -2.67 8.64
N PRO A 138 13.86 -3.17 9.89
CA PRO A 138 15.16 -3.54 10.44
C PRO A 138 15.85 -4.68 9.67
N SER A 139 17.18 -4.77 9.87
CA SER A 139 18.22 -5.80 9.57
C SER A 139 17.92 -7.06 8.73
N GLN A 140 16.68 -7.55 8.65
CA GLN A 140 16.26 -8.69 7.84
C GLN A 140 16.18 -8.37 6.33
N ILE A 141 16.25 -7.10 5.92
CA ILE A 141 16.32 -6.71 4.50
C ILE A 141 17.60 -7.20 3.82
N SER A 142 18.77 -7.06 4.45
CA SER A 142 20.05 -7.45 3.83
C SER A 142 20.09 -8.95 3.54
N THR A 143 19.62 -9.76 4.50
CA THR A 143 19.47 -11.21 4.35
C THR A 143 18.40 -11.55 3.30
N PHE A 144 17.24 -10.90 3.33
CA PHE A 144 16.21 -11.11 2.31
C PHE A 144 16.68 -10.77 0.90
N LEU A 145 17.38 -9.65 0.69
CA LEU A 145 17.88 -9.27 -0.64
C LEU A 145 18.91 -10.28 -1.17
N THR A 146 19.67 -10.90 -0.27
CA THR A 146 20.65 -11.94 -0.60
C THR A 146 19.96 -13.26 -0.97
N ASP A 147 18.90 -13.63 -0.23
CA ASP A 147 18.23 -14.94 -0.36
C ASP A 147 17.05 -14.93 -1.35
N ALA A 148 16.42 -13.78 -1.58
CA ALA A 148 15.21 -13.61 -2.39
C ALA A 148 15.35 -14.11 -3.84
N PRO A 149 16.48 -13.94 -4.56
CA PRO A 149 16.64 -14.48 -5.90
C PRO A 149 16.42 -16.00 -5.97
N GLN A 150 16.87 -16.75 -4.96
CA GLN A 150 16.68 -18.20 -4.84
C GLN A 150 15.34 -18.56 -4.18
N GLN A 151 14.96 -17.90 -3.09
CA GLN A 151 13.77 -18.23 -2.28
C GLN A 151 12.43 -17.83 -2.93
N CYS A 152 12.43 -16.77 -3.72
CA CYS A 152 11.21 -16.23 -4.32
C CYS A 152 10.99 -16.67 -5.78
N ASN A 153 11.88 -17.53 -6.34
CA ASN A 153 11.93 -17.90 -7.76
C ASN A 153 11.83 -16.68 -8.70
N LEU A 154 12.63 -15.64 -8.41
CA LEU A 154 12.61 -14.34 -9.10
C LEU A 154 13.52 -14.29 -10.34
N GLY A 155 13.96 -15.44 -10.84
CA GLY A 155 14.87 -15.57 -11.99
C GLY A 155 14.30 -15.13 -13.35
N SER A 156 13.11 -14.51 -13.39
CA SER A 156 12.63 -13.83 -14.59
C SER A 156 13.17 -12.40 -14.62
N PRO A 157 13.73 -11.91 -15.75
CA PRO A 157 14.22 -10.53 -15.90
C PRO A 157 13.14 -9.44 -15.68
N ASP A 158 11.88 -9.83 -15.46
CA ASP A 158 10.77 -8.97 -15.06
C ASP A 158 10.53 -8.90 -13.52
N SER A 159 11.44 -9.41 -12.67
CA SER A 159 11.33 -9.39 -11.19
C SER A 159 11.58 -8.02 -10.56
N ALA A 160 10.74 -7.06 -10.93
CA ALA A 160 10.91 -5.63 -10.71
C ALA A 160 10.65 -5.11 -9.28
N LEU A 161 10.56 -5.94 -8.24
CA LEU A 161 10.41 -5.42 -6.86
C LEU A 161 11.72 -5.47 -6.08
N PRO A 162 12.39 -6.64 -5.91
CA PRO A 162 13.73 -6.65 -5.33
C PRO A 162 14.76 -5.99 -6.25
N ALA A 163 14.64 -6.10 -7.58
CA ALA A 163 15.53 -5.41 -8.51
C ALA A 163 15.32 -3.87 -8.50
N ALA A 164 14.09 -3.39 -8.32
CA ALA A 164 13.83 -1.95 -8.18
C ALA A 164 14.34 -1.39 -6.85
N ILE A 165 14.34 -2.20 -5.78
CA ILE A 165 14.90 -1.84 -4.48
C ILE A 165 16.44 -1.95 -4.51
N HIS A 166 17.00 -2.98 -5.16
CA HIS A 166 18.44 -3.20 -5.26
C HIS A 166 19.17 -2.14 -6.10
N ASN A 167 18.56 -1.66 -7.20
CA ASN A 167 19.16 -0.59 -8.02
C ASN A 167 19.11 0.81 -7.37
N GLN A 168 18.58 0.93 -6.16
CA GLN A 168 18.44 2.19 -5.40
C GLN A 168 19.30 2.18 -4.11
N LEU A 169 19.98 1.06 -3.84
CA LEU A 169 20.97 0.90 -2.77
C LEU A 169 22.38 0.95 -3.38
#